data_AF-A0A5N5I4Z5-F1
#
_entry.id   AF-A0A5N5I4Z5-F1
#
_cell.length_a   1.000
_cell.length_b   1.000
_cell.length_c   1.000
_cell.angle_alpha   90.00
_cell.angle_beta   90.00
_cell.angle_gamma   90.00
#
_symmetry.space_group_name_H-M   'P 1'
#
loop_
_entity.id
_entity.type
_entity.pdbx_description
1 polymer ?
#
loop_
_entity_poly.entity_id
_entity_poly.type
_entity_poly.pdbx_seq_one_letter_code
_entity_poly.pdbx_strand_id
1 'polypeptide(L)' 'MGDGDEDCKTIPAINLQNFPDKEEYRKLREASKTCGCFRLVNHRIPLALMSEMKCVVRSLLDLPIWRSRSRTKVAKT' A
#
# COMPACT_ATOMS: atom_id res chain seq x y z
N MET A 1 -26.20 2.99 15.68
CA MET A 1 -25.08 3.45 14.83
C MET A 1 -25.03 2.53 13.62
N GLY A 2 -24.91 3.11 12.42
CA GLY A 2 -25.08 2.40 11.15
C GLY A 2 -24.06 1.30 10.93
N ASP A 3 -24.57 0.16 10.47
CA ASP A 3 -23.87 -0.96 9.88
C ASP A 3 -23.11 -0.43 8.64
N GLY A 4 -21.79 -0.28 8.76
CA GLY A 4 -20.95 0.28 7.71
C GLY A 4 -20.60 -0.78 6.69
N ASP A 5 -21.41 -0.86 5.64
CA ASP A 5 -21.08 -1.26 4.27
C ASP A 5 -19.96 -2.32 4.11
N GLU A 6 -20.37 -3.57 4.29
CA GLU A 6 -19.71 -4.81 3.84
C GLU A 6 -19.70 -4.92 2.29
N ASP A 7 -19.13 -3.93 1.57
CA ASP A 7 -18.86 -4.05 0.13
C ASP A 7 -17.40 -3.73 -0.21
N CYS A 8 -16.51 -4.58 0.30
CA CYS A 8 -15.19 -4.85 -0.28
C CYS A 8 -14.85 -6.32 -0.03
N LYS A 9 -15.73 -7.23 -0.50
CA LYS A 9 -15.67 -8.66 -0.16
C LYS A 9 -14.33 -9.35 -0.50
N THR A 10 -13.50 -8.80 -1.38
CA THR A 10 -12.08 -9.15 -1.50
C THR A 10 -11.33 -8.05 -2.26
N ILE A 11 -10.25 -7.48 -1.71
CA ILE A 11 -9.41 -6.52 -2.44
C ILE A 11 -8.79 -7.21 -3.66
N PRO A 12 -9.04 -6.73 -4.90
CA PRO A 12 -8.56 -7.38 -6.10
C PRO A 12 -7.02 -7.35 -6.17
N ALA A 13 -6.43 -8.49 -6.52
CA ALA A 13 -4.99 -8.62 -6.73
C ALA A 13 -4.67 -8.54 -8.23
N ILE A 14 -3.81 -7.60 -8.61
CA ILE A 14 -3.43 -7.29 -9.99
C ILE A 14 -1.97 -7.71 -10.20
N ASN A 15 -1.72 -8.51 -11.24
CA ASN A 15 -0.40 -9.07 -11.51
C ASN A 15 0.39 -8.16 -12.46
N LEU A 16 1.44 -7.53 -11.94
CA LEU A 16 2.25 -6.59 -12.72
C LEU A 16 3.10 -7.23 -13.83
N GLN A 17 3.40 -8.53 -13.71
CA GLN A 17 4.17 -9.23 -14.75
C GLN A 17 3.34 -9.53 -16.00
N ASN A 18 2.02 -9.57 -15.87
CA ASN A 18 1.12 -9.86 -16.97
C ASN A 18 0.85 -8.63 -17.86
N PHE A 19 1.36 -7.45 -17.51
CA PHE A 19 1.24 -6.28 -18.38
C PHE A 19 2.11 -6.45 -19.63
N PRO A 20 1.63 -6.08 -20.83
CA PRO A 20 0.41 -5.29 -21.11
C PRO A 20 -0.82 -6.13 -21.53
N ASP A 21 -1.22 -7.12 -20.75
CA ASP A 21 -2.45 -7.88 -20.99
C ASP A 21 -3.73 -7.04 -20.78
N LYS A 22 -4.70 -7.18 -21.69
CA LYS A 22 -5.94 -6.38 -21.69
C LYS A 22 -6.86 -6.73 -20.51
N GLU A 23 -6.83 -7.97 -20.03
CA GLU A 23 -7.68 -8.40 -18.91
C GLU A 23 -7.16 -7.82 -17.60
N GLU A 24 -5.84 -7.73 -17.41
CA GLU A 24 -5.25 -7.06 -16.23
C GLU A 24 -5.54 -5.55 -16.22
N TYR A 25 -5.53 -4.89 -17.39
CA TYR A 25 -5.98 -3.49 -17.49
C TYR A 25 -7.47 -3.34 -17.15
N ARG A 26 -8.33 -4.28 -17.55
CA ARG A 26 -9.75 -4.28 -17.18
C ARG A 26 -9.92 -4.41 -15.67
N LYS A 27 -9.23 -5.38 -15.05
CA LYS A 27 -9.24 -5.58 -13.58
C LYS A 27 -8.77 -4.34 -12.83
N LEU A 28 -7.67 -3.71 -13.28
CA LEU A 28 -7.17 -2.46 -12.69
C LEU A 28 -8.20 -1.34 -12.75
N ARG A 29 -8.84 -1.15 -13.91
CA ARG A 29 -9.84 -0.11 -14.12
C ARG A 29 -11.11 -0.36 -13.31
N GLU A 30 -11.54 -1.60 -13.21
CA GLU A 30 -12.72 -2.00 -12.43
C GLU A 30 -12.46 -1.83 -10.95
N ALA A 31 -11.35 -2.37 -10.44
CA ALA A 31 -10.92 -2.22 -9.05
C ALA A 31 -10.80 -0.75 -8.60
N SER A 32 -10.29 0.11 -9.49
CA SER A 32 -10.16 1.55 -9.22
C SER A 32 -11.51 2.26 -9.13
N LYS A 33 -12.56 1.72 -9.78
CA LYS A 33 -13.91 2.30 -9.77
C LYS A 33 -14.78 1.76 -8.64
N THR A 34 -14.67 0.46 -8.34
CA THR A 34 -15.54 -0.22 -7.37
C THR A 34 -14.95 -0.15 -5.96
N CYS A 35 -13.72 -0.64 -5.77
CA CYS A 35 -13.08 -0.71 -4.45
C CYS A 35 -12.27 0.53 -4.09
N GLY A 36 -11.80 1.30 -5.09
CA GLY A 36 -10.86 2.41 -4.89
C GLY A 36 -9.48 1.98 -4.35
N CYS A 37 -9.27 0.67 -4.15
CA CYS A 37 -8.06 0.07 -3.66
C CYS A 37 -7.84 -1.31 -4.29
N PHE A 38 -6.58 -1.66 -4.52
CA PHE A 38 -6.17 -2.91 -5.14
C PHE A 38 -4.80 -3.33 -4.61
N ARG A 39 -4.52 -4.63 -4.65
CA ARG A 39 -3.23 -5.18 -4.28
C ARG A 39 -2.40 -5.44 -5.52
N LEU A 40 -1.17 -4.97 -5.53
CA LEU A 40 -0.22 -5.27 -6.58
C LEU A 40 0.59 -6.51 -6.21
N VAL A 41 0.58 -7.52 -7.07
CA VAL A 41 1.44 -8.71 -6.92
C VAL A 41 2.47 -8.77 -8.03
N ASN A 42 3.61 -9.39 -7.75
CA ASN A 42 4.73 -9.48 -8.67
C ASN A 42 5.20 -8.12 -9.20
N HIS A 43 5.04 -7.07 -8.39
CA HIS A 43 5.73 -5.81 -8.61
C HIS A 43 7.23 -6.14 -8.60
N ARG A 44 7.99 -5.71 -9.61
CA ARG A 44 9.40 -6.10 -9.88
C ARG A 44 10.41 -5.66 -8.77
N ILE A 45 9.92 -5.36 -7.57
CA ILE A 45 10.70 -4.96 -6.41
C ILE A 45 11.18 -6.25 -5.70
N PRO A 46 12.49 -6.42 -5.50
CA PRO A 46 13.02 -7.57 -4.78
C PRO A 46 12.44 -7.69 -3.37
N LEU A 47 12.06 -8.91 -2.98
CA LEU A 47 11.52 -9.18 -1.64
C LEU A 47 12.53 -8.86 -0.52
N ALA A 48 13.83 -9.07 -0.79
CA ALA A 48 14.91 -8.73 0.13
C ALA A 48 14.89 -7.24 0.50
N LEU A 49 14.81 -6.37 -0.52
CA LEU A 49 14.73 -4.92 -0.34
C LEU A 49 13.50 -4.51 0.48
N MET A 50 12.34 -5.13 0.26
CA MET A 50 11.15 -4.86 1.08
C MET A 50 11.33 -5.27 2.54
N SER A 51 12.03 -6.38 2.80
CA SER A 51 12.31 -6.84 4.16
C SER A 51 13.25 -5.88 4.88
N GLU A 52 14.32 -5.45 4.20
CA GLU A 52 15.26 -4.46 4.72
C GLU A 52 14.56 -3.14 5.04
N MET A 53 13.72 -2.65 4.12
CA MET A 53 12.94 -1.43 4.33
C MET A 53 12.04 -1.54 5.58
N LYS A 54 11.35 -2.68 5.76
CA LYS A 54 10.54 -2.94 6.96
C LYS A 54 11.40 -2.96 8.23
N CYS A 55 12.59 -3.54 8.17
CA CYS A 55 13.52 -3.56 9.29
C CYS A 55 13.97 -2.15 9.68
N VAL A 56 14.39 -1.35 8.70
CA VAL A 56 14.79 0.06 8.90
C VAL A 56 13.64 0.87 9.47
N VAL A 57 12.40 0.69 8.99
CA VAL A 57 11.22 1.38 9.54
C VAL A 57 11.00 1.02 11.02
N ARG A 58 11.09 -0.26 11.39
CA ARG A 58 10.98 -0.65 12.81
C ARG A 58 12.08 0.01 13.65
N SER A 59 13.33 -0.11 13.22
CA SER A 59 14.46 0.54 13.88
C SER A 59 14.31 2.06 13.97
N LEU A 60 13.65 2.70 12.99
CA LEU A 60 13.33 4.13 13.00
C LEU A 60 12.24 4.51 14.01
N LEU A 61 11.27 3.63 14.26
CA LEU A 61 10.17 3.84 15.20
C LEU A 61 10.53 3.44 16.64
N ASP A 62 11.42 2.46 16.81
CA ASP A 62 11.93 2.01 18.12
C ASP A 62 12.90 3.01 18.77
N LEU A 63 13.30 4.06 18.05
CA LEU A 63 14.12 5.12 18.63
C LEU A 63 13.30 5.97 19.59
N PRO A 64 13.93 6.52 20.64
CA PRO A 64 13.24 7.33 21.62
C PRO A 64 12.51 8.50 20.95
N ILE A 65 11.31 8.78 21.43
CA ILE A 65 10.37 9.78 20.88
C ILE A 65 10.98 11.19 20.72
N TRP A 66 12.04 11.51 21.48
CA TRP A 66 12.81 12.75 21.32
C TRP A 66 13.41 12.89 19.91
N ARG A 67 13.81 11.77 19.27
CA ARG A 67 14.43 11.73 17.94
C ARG A 67 13.41 11.71 16.79
N SER A 68 12.20 11.19 17.01
CA SER A 68 11.13 11.22 15.98
C SER A 68 10.46 12.59 15.87
N ARG A 69 10.53 13.41 16.95
CA ARG A 69 10.01 14.79 17.03
C ARG A 69 10.62 15.78 16.04
N SER A 70 11.76 15.47 15.43
CA SER A 70 12.34 16.31 14.36
C SER A 70 11.71 16.05 12.98
N ARG A 71 10.91 14.98 12.82
CA ARG A 71 10.25 14.61 11.56
C ARG A 71 8.78 14.99 11.51
N THR A 72 8.19 15.45 12.61
CA THR A 72 6.87 16.05 12.63
C THR A 72 6.91 17.36 11.85
N LYS A 73 6.05 17.49 10.83
CA LYS A 73 5.85 18.75 10.13
C LYS A 73 5.53 19.82 11.17
N VAL A 74 6.42 20.79 11.33
CA VAL A 74 6.08 22.06 11.96
C VAL A 74 4.97 22.67 11.09
N ALA A 75 3.74 22.64 11.60
CA ALA A 75 2.65 23.40 11.02
C ALA A 75 3.05 24.88 11.14
N LYS A 76 3.50 25.46 10.04
CA LYS A 76 3.75 26.90 9.94
C LYS A 76 2.39 27.54 9.66
N THR A 77 1.85 28.17 10.70
CA THR A 77 0.63 29.00 10.69
C THR A 77 0.85 30.26 9.87
#